data_AF-Q6SNT1-F1
#
_entry.id   AF-Q6SNT1-F1
#
_cell.length_a   1.000
_cell.length_b   1.000
_cell.length_c   1.000
_cell.angle_alpha   90.00
_cell.angle_beta   90.00
_cell.angle_gamma   90.00
#
_symmetry.space_group_name_H-M   'P 1'
#
loop_
_entity.id
_entity.type
_entity.pdbx_description
1 polymer ?
#
loop_
_entity_poly.entity_id
_entity_poly.type
_entity_poly.pdbx_seq_one_letter_code
_entity_poly.pdbx_strand_id
1 'polypeptide(L)'
;QYCDGLRGPLVVYDPNDPNKDLYDVDNETTVITLADWYHVLAQTVVGAAIPDSTLINGLGRSPGNLDANLSVITVESSKRYRFRLISISCDPNFIFSIDNHNMTVIETDGVNTKSLDVDSIQIFAGQRYSFLEANQSVANYWIRAQPNNGMDTSFSGGLNSAILRYSGAPDEEPQTNQTPSTAPLLETNLHPLESLPPGSPVPGGADLVHNFTLAFSSGRFSIDGTSWIIPSNFTLPVLLQILSGQTDAHQLLPQGSILDVGFDQVVELVFPPGTAIGGPHPFHLHG
;
A
#
# COMPACT_ATOMS: atom_id res chain seq x y z
N GLN A 1 15.63 8.04 1.21
CA GLN A 1 16.34 6.75 1.30
C GLN A 1 15.52 5.62 0.71
N TYR A 2 14.42 5.17 1.32
CA TYR A 2 13.64 4.08 0.71
C TYR A 2 13.02 4.47 -0.64
N CYS A 3 12.65 5.75 -0.81
CA CYS A 3 12.28 6.35 -2.11
C CYS A 3 13.37 6.29 -3.17
N ASP A 4 14.64 6.26 -2.74
CA ASP A 4 15.80 6.13 -3.63
C ASP A 4 16.05 4.65 -4.02
N GLY A 5 15.15 3.73 -3.64
CA GLY A 5 15.15 2.34 -4.11
C GLY A 5 15.43 1.27 -3.05
N LEU A 6 15.75 1.63 -1.80
CA LEU A 6 15.97 0.63 -0.73
C LEU A 6 14.65 0.13 -0.14
N ARG A 7 13.94 -0.71 -0.91
CA ARG A 7 12.62 -1.27 -0.61
C ARG A 7 12.38 -2.53 -1.44
N GLY A 8 11.58 -3.46 -0.94
CA GLY A 8 11.28 -4.71 -1.63
C GLY A 8 10.22 -5.54 -0.91
N PRO A 9 9.67 -6.56 -1.58
CA PRO A 9 8.65 -7.41 -0.99
C PRO A 9 9.24 -8.39 0.02
N LEU A 10 8.45 -8.73 1.05
CA LEU A 10 8.71 -9.84 1.96
C LEU A 10 7.44 -10.69 2.04
N VAL A 11 7.55 -11.97 1.69
CA VAL A 11 6.45 -12.93 1.77
C VAL A 11 6.79 -14.00 2.78
N VAL A 12 5.92 -14.20 3.76
CA VAL A 12 5.99 -15.29 4.73
C VAL A 12 4.88 -16.27 4.40
N TYR A 13 5.24 -17.46 3.92
CA TYR A 13 4.27 -18.49 3.55
C TYR A 13 3.79 -19.27 4.78
N ASP A 14 2.50 -19.58 4.83
CA ASP A 14 1.92 -20.48 5.83
C ASP A 14 1.78 -21.91 5.24
N PRO A 15 2.45 -22.93 5.81
CA PRO A 15 2.26 -24.32 5.40
C PRO A 15 0.81 -24.81 5.46
N ASN A 16 0.02 -24.24 6.38
CA ASN A 16 -1.38 -24.57 6.68
C ASN A 16 -2.35 -23.44 6.29
N ASP A 17 -2.00 -22.66 5.26
CA ASP A 17 -2.82 -21.54 4.81
C ASP A 17 -4.30 -21.95 4.59
N PRO A 18 -5.27 -21.25 5.23
CA PRO A 18 -6.69 -21.62 5.12
C PRO A 18 -7.27 -21.42 3.71
N ASN A 19 -6.60 -20.63 2.87
CA ASN A 19 -6.99 -20.35 1.49
C ASN A 19 -6.24 -21.21 0.46
N LYS A 20 -5.39 -22.15 0.90
CA LYS A 20 -4.47 -22.91 0.03
C LYS A 20 -5.16 -23.64 -1.13
N ASP A 21 -6.38 -24.13 -0.92
CA ASP A 21 -7.13 -24.87 -1.95
C ASP A 21 -7.76 -23.95 -3.02
N LEU A 22 -7.74 -22.63 -2.81
CA LEU A 22 -8.32 -21.64 -3.72
C LEU A 22 -7.42 -21.30 -4.91
N TYR A 23 -6.14 -21.65 -4.88
CA TYR A 23 -5.17 -21.36 -5.92
C TYR A 23 -4.27 -22.55 -6.23
N ASP A 24 -3.61 -22.50 -7.39
CA ASP A 24 -2.68 -23.52 -7.87
C ASP A 24 -1.23 -23.02 -7.83
N VAL A 25 -1.03 -21.70 -7.94
CA VAL A 25 0.29 -21.04 -7.98
C VAL A 25 0.35 -19.88 -7.00
N ASP A 26 1.34 -19.92 -6.11
CA ASP A 26 1.73 -18.85 -5.19
C ASP A 26 3.25 -18.95 -4.97
N ASN A 27 4.01 -18.05 -5.59
CA ASN A 27 5.47 -18.04 -5.56
C ASN A 27 6.01 -16.66 -5.96
N GLU A 28 7.31 -16.55 -6.23
CA GLU A 28 7.94 -15.28 -6.64
C GLU A 28 7.31 -14.63 -7.90
N THR A 29 6.75 -15.43 -8.82
CA THR A 29 6.18 -14.92 -10.07
C THR A 29 4.77 -14.34 -9.89
N THR A 30 4.16 -14.52 -8.71
CA THR A 30 2.84 -13.96 -8.39
C THR A 30 2.92 -12.72 -7.52
N VAL A 31 4.12 -12.25 -7.19
CA VAL A 31 4.30 -10.97 -6.49
C VAL A 31 4.22 -9.82 -7.48
N ILE A 32 3.41 -8.81 -7.13
CA ILE A 32 3.21 -7.57 -7.88
C ILE A 32 3.54 -6.39 -6.97
N THR A 33 4.65 -5.72 -7.23
CA THR A 33 5.02 -4.48 -6.50
C THR A 33 4.63 -3.25 -7.31
N LEU A 34 4.07 -2.24 -6.62
CA LEU A 34 3.79 -0.92 -7.17
C LEU A 34 4.72 0.10 -6.51
N ALA A 35 5.45 0.87 -7.30
CA ALA A 35 6.37 1.88 -6.82
C ALA A 35 6.23 3.19 -7.60
N ASP A 36 6.38 4.29 -6.90
CA ASP A 36 6.63 5.62 -7.45
C ASP A 36 8.13 5.80 -7.74
N TRP A 37 8.49 6.39 -8.88
CA TRP A 37 9.89 6.61 -9.24
C TRP A 37 10.17 8.06 -9.57
N TYR A 38 11.30 8.55 -9.08
CA TYR A 38 11.74 9.93 -9.22
C TYR A 38 13.09 9.95 -9.95
N HIS A 39 13.24 10.86 -10.92
CA HIS A 39 14.50 11.07 -11.63
C HIS A 39 15.52 11.91 -10.84
N VAL A 40 15.10 12.46 -9.69
CA VAL A 40 15.96 13.21 -8.77
C VAL A 40 16.07 12.47 -7.44
N LEU A 41 17.19 12.67 -6.73
CA LEU A 41 17.39 12.09 -5.41
C LEU A 41 16.40 12.69 -4.41
N ALA A 42 15.88 11.88 -3.49
CA ALA A 42 14.87 12.30 -2.52
C ALA A 42 15.31 13.54 -1.71
N GLN A 43 16.60 13.66 -1.37
CA GLN A 43 17.14 14.79 -0.62
C GLN A 43 17.22 16.10 -1.43
N THR A 44 17.10 16.01 -2.75
CA THR A 44 17.19 17.17 -3.67
C THR A 44 15.82 17.67 -4.11
N VAL A 45 14.75 16.99 -3.72
CA VAL A 45 13.37 17.41 -4.00
C VAL A 45 13.09 18.76 -3.35
N VAL A 46 12.50 19.68 -4.13
CA VAL A 46 12.07 21.00 -3.66
C VAL A 46 10.55 21.08 -3.77
N GLY A 47 9.88 21.36 -2.65
CA GLY A 47 8.41 21.41 -2.60
C GLY A 47 7.78 20.02 -2.53
N ALA A 48 6.63 19.85 -3.17
CA ALA A 48 5.95 18.56 -3.25
C ALA A 48 6.69 17.63 -4.22
N ALA A 49 6.94 16.39 -3.81
CA ALA A 49 7.51 15.37 -4.67
C ALA A 49 6.47 14.96 -5.71
N ILE A 50 6.85 14.93 -6.99
CA ILE A 50 5.99 14.46 -8.08
C ILE A 50 6.71 13.30 -8.75
N PRO A 51 6.15 12.08 -8.77
CA PRO A 51 6.80 10.95 -9.42
C PRO A 51 6.81 11.11 -10.94
N ASP A 52 7.93 10.73 -11.54
CA ASP A 52 8.14 10.70 -12.98
C ASP A 52 7.51 9.46 -13.63
N SER A 53 7.36 8.36 -12.87
CA SER A 53 6.86 7.08 -13.37
C SER A 53 6.25 6.23 -12.27
N THR A 54 5.28 5.41 -12.65
CA THR A 54 4.89 4.23 -11.87
C THR A 54 5.69 3.03 -12.36
N LEU A 55 6.31 2.30 -11.43
CA LEU A 55 6.96 1.02 -11.72
C LEU A 55 6.08 -0.11 -11.20
N ILE A 56 5.79 -1.08 -12.06
CA ILE A 56 5.17 -2.35 -11.71
C ILE A 56 6.27 -3.40 -11.80
N ASN A 57 6.59 -4.11 -10.71
CA ASN A 57 7.71 -5.06 -10.65
C ASN A 57 9.06 -4.46 -11.11
N GLY A 58 9.28 -3.18 -10.78
CA GLY A 58 10.55 -2.48 -11.04
C GLY A 58 10.72 -1.92 -12.45
N LEU A 59 9.76 -2.11 -13.35
CA LEU A 59 9.77 -1.55 -14.71
C LEU A 59 8.55 -0.65 -14.95
N GLY A 60 8.73 0.35 -15.80
CA GLY A 60 7.69 1.31 -16.16
C GLY A 60 8.24 2.34 -17.14
N ARG A 61 7.31 3.08 -17.75
CA ARG A 61 7.60 4.17 -18.68
C ARG A 61 7.43 5.52 -17.99
N SER A 62 8.11 6.53 -18.52
CA SER A 62 7.92 7.94 -18.17
C SER A 62 7.47 8.73 -19.40
N PRO A 63 6.86 9.91 -19.25
CA PRO A 63 6.51 10.75 -20.39
C PRO A 63 7.71 11.10 -21.30
N GLY A 64 8.93 11.07 -20.76
CA GLY A 64 10.16 11.28 -21.51
C GLY A 64 10.78 10.03 -22.13
N ASN A 65 10.26 8.83 -21.83
CA ASN A 65 10.75 7.56 -22.36
C ASN A 65 9.62 6.52 -22.45
N LEU A 66 8.88 6.56 -23.56
CA LEU A 66 7.79 5.63 -23.86
C LEU A 66 8.27 4.31 -24.48
N ASP A 67 9.56 4.16 -24.75
CA ASP A 67 10.13 2.92 -25.31
C ASP A 67 10.72 1.99 -24.24
N ALA A 68 10.68 2.40 -22.96
CA ALA A 68 11.17 1.57 -21.86
C ALA A 68 10.37 0.25 -21.76
N ASN A 69 11.07 -0.81 -21.34
CA ASN A 69 10.46 -2.12 -21.15
C ASN A 69 9.36 -2.07 -20.08
N LEU A 70 8.31 -2.86 -20.30
CA LEU A 70 7.25 -3.08 -19.33
C LEU A 70 7.43 -4.45 -18.66
N SER A 71 6.99 -4.56 -17.42
CA SER A 71 6.93 -5.85 -16.75
C SER A 71 5.90 -6.77 -17.43
N VAL A 72 6.25 -8.05 -17.52
CA VAL A 72 5.38 -9.09 -18.05
C VAL A 72 5.15 -10.14 -16.96
N ILE A 73 3.89 -10.35 -16.60
CA ILE A 73 3.44 -11.39 -15.67
C ILE A 73 2.80 -12.49 -16.51
N THR A 74 3.32 -13.71 -16.44
CA THR A 74 2.85 -14.81 -17.29
C THR A 74 1.91 -15.73 -16.52
N VAL A 75 0.77 -16.06 -17.14
CA VAL A 75 -0.25 -16.98 -16.58
C VAL A 75 -0.63 -18.07 -17.58
N GLU A 76 -1.22 -19.15 -17.08
CA GLU A 76 -1.79 -20.23 -17.90
C GLU A 76 -3.31 -20.27 -17.69
N SER A 77 -4.08 -20.38 -18.77
CA SER A 77 -5.56 -20.38 -18.76
C SER A 77 -6.23 -21.58 -18.06
N SER A 78 -5.49 -22.39 -17.31
CA SER A 78 -6.04 -23.53 -16.55
C SER A 78 -5.63 -23.50 -15.09
N LYS A 79 -4.92 -22.44 -14.67
CA LYS A 79 -4.40 -22.28 -13.32
C LYS A 79 -5.01 -21.06 -12.65
N ARG A 80 -5.15 -21.14 -11.34
CA ARG A 80 -5.56 -20.05 -10.45
C ARG A 80 -4.33 -19.52 -9.75
N TYR A 81 -4.15 -18.20 -9.76
CA TYR A 81 -2.99 -17.55 -9.18
C TYR A 81 -3.40 -16.77 -7.94
N ARG A 82 -2.62 -16.91 -6.86
CA ARG A 82 -2.66 -15.94 -5.76
C ARG A 82 -1.65 -14.85 -6.04
N PHE A 83 -2.14 -13.74 -6.57
CA PHE A 83 -1.33 -12.55 -6.73
C PHE A 83 -1.18 -11.81 -5.40
N ARG A 84 0.04 -11.36 -5.11
CA ARG A 84 0.40 -10.61 -3.90
C ARG A 84 0.74 -9.19 -4.31
N LEU A 85 -0.24 -8.30 -4.22
CA LEU A 85 -0.11 -6.88 -4.55
C LEU A 85 0.50 -6.14 -3.36
N ILE A 86 1.60 -5.43 -3.58
CA ILE A 86 2.37 -4.75 -2.54
C ILE A 86 2.67 -3.33 -2.99
N SER A 87 2.18 -2.34 -2.26
CA SER A 87 2.57 -0.95 -2.47
C SER A 87 3.86 -0.68 -1.72
N ILE A 88 4.94 -0.47 -2.48
CA ILE A 88 6.22 0.01 -1.94
C ILE A 88 6.38 1.53 -2.17
N SER A 89 5.26 2.23 -2.39
CA SER A 89 5.20 3.68 -2.67
C SER A 89 5.79 4.54 -1.54
N CYS A 90 6.36 5.69 -1.88
CA CYS A 90 6.67 6.75 -0.92
C CYS A 90 5.52 7.73 -0.69
N ASP A 91 4.69 7.96 -1.69
CA ASP A 91 3.62 8.96 -1.62
C ASP A 91 2.32 8.50 -2.30
N PRO A 92 2.25 8.31 -3.63
CA PRO A 92 0.98 8.09 -4.30
C PRO A 92 0.30 6.80 -3.84
N ASN A 93 -1.02 6.85 -3.81
CA ASN A 93 -1.84 5.65 -3.90
C ASN A 93 -2.08 5.30 -5.38
N PHE A 94 -2.40 4.05 -5.64
CA PHE A 94 -2.69 3.55 -6.98
C PHE A 94 -4.09 2.95 -7.03
N ILE A 95 -4.82 3.21 -8.11
CA ILE A 95 -5.99 2.40 -8.49
C ILE A 95 -5.48 1.29 -9.39
N PHE A 96 -5.41 0.07 -8.83
CA PHE A 96 -4.96 -1.14 -9.48
C PHE A 96 -6.13 -1.89 -10.14
N SER A 97 -5.95 -2.35 -11.37
CA SER A 97 -6.89 -3.23 -12.08
C SER A 97 -6.18 -4.03 -13.16
N ILE A 98 -6.83 -5.08 -13.66
CA ILE A 98 -6.37 -5.86 -14.80
C ILE A 98 -7.51 -5.89 -15.82
N ASP A 99 -7.24 -5.47 -17.05
CA ASP A 99 -8.26 -5.41 -18.11
C ASP A 99 -8.96 -6.77 -18.26
N ASN A 100 -10.29 -6.76 -18.29
CA ASN A 100 -11.13 -7.95 -18.45
C ASN A 100 -11.03 -9.01 -17.33
N HIS A 101 -10.40 -8.70 -16.20
CA HIS A 101 -10.29 -9.63 -15.07
C HIS A 101 -10.94 -9.04 -13.81
N ASN A 102 -11.73 -9.87 -13.13
CA ASN A 102 -12.11 -9.61 -11.75
C ASN A 102 -11.05 -10.20 -10.80
N MET A 103 -11.02 -9.69 -9.58
CA MET A 103 -10.11 -10.09 -8.52
C MET A 103 -10.92 -10.50 -7.30
N THR A 104 -10.60 -11.66 -6.71
CA THR A 104 -11.20 -12.09 -5.44
C THR A 104 -10.19 -11.87 -4.32
N VAL A 105 -10.36 -10.81 -3.52
CA VAL A 105 -9.48 -10.48 -2.39
C VAL A 105 -9.66 -11.49 -1.27
N ILE A 106 -8.56 -12.02 -0.74
CA ILE A 106 -8.53 -13.04 0.34
C ILE A 106 -7.59 -12.69 1.51
N GLU A 107 -6.81 -11.63 1.36
CA GLU A 107 -5.88 -11.16 2.40
C GLU A 107 -5.73 -9.64 2.27
N THR A 108 -5.65 -8.95 3.41
CA THR A 108 -5.24 -7.54 3.50
C THR A 108 -4.17 -7.43 4.57
N ASP A 109 -3.05 -6.79 4.25
CA ASP A 109 -1.99 -6.45 5.20
C ASP A 109 -1.43 -7.63 6.04
N GLY A 110 -1.46 -8.85 5.51
CA GLY A 110 -1.03 -10.07 6.22
C GLY A 110 -2.14 -10.74 7.06
N VAL A 111 -3.36 -10.21 7.03
CA VAL A 111 -4.55 -10.76 7.70
C VAL A 111 -5.44 -11.43 6.66
N ASN A 112 -5.75 -12.70 6.87
CA ASN A 112 -6.70 -13.44 6.04
C ASN A 112 -8.11 -12.82 6.15
N THR A 113 -8.78 -12.66 5.01
CA THR A 113 -10.13 -12.11 4.92
C THR A 113 -11.11 -13.16 4.42
N LYS A 114 -12.40 -12.90 4.60
CA LYS A 114 -13.42 -13.52 3.76
C LYS A 114 -13.20 -13.06 2.32
N SER A 115 -13.49 -13.93 1.36
CA SER A 115 -13.40 -13.62 -0.07
C SER A 115 -14.29 -12.43 -0.44
N LEU A 116 -13.74 -11.46 -1.17
CA LEU A 116 -14.46 -10.30 -1.67
C LEU A 116 -14.12 -10.07 -3.15
N ASP A 117 -15.12 -10.18 -4.02
CA ASP A 117 -14.96 -9.94 -5.46
C ASP A 117 -14.98 -8.43 -5.76
N VAL A 118 -13.97 -7.98 -6.51
CA VAL A 118 -13.77 -6.59 -6.94
C VAL A 118 -13.22 -6.55 -8.36
N ASP A 119 -13.33 -5.40 -9.04
CA ASP A 119 -12.71 -5.16 -10.35
C ASP A 119 -11.61 -4.09 -10.32
N SER A 120 -11.46 -3.39 -9.19
CA SER A 120 -10.33 -2.50 -8.93
C SER A 120 -10.01 -2.41 -7.44
N ILE A 121 -8.74 -2.13 -7.13
CA ILE A 121 -8.22 -2.00 -5.76
C ILE A 121 -7.52 -0.64 -5.66
N GLN A 122 -8.04 0.28 -4.85
CA GLN A 122 -7.25 1.44 -4.43
C GLN A 122 -6.30 1.00 -3.31
N ILE A 123 -4.99 1.08 -3.57
CA ILE A 123 -3.95 0.66 -2.63
C ILE A 123 -3.07 1.86 -2.25
N PHE A 124 -2.97 2.12 -0.94
CA PHE A 124 -2.16 3.21 -0.39
C PHE A 124 -0.72 2.78 -0.12
N ALA A 125 0.15 3.75 0.19
CA ALA A 125 1.55 3.51 0.51
C ALA A 125 1.69 2.49 1.66
N GLY A 126 2.45 1.41 1.42
CA GLY A 126 2.72 0.36 2.40
C GLY A 126 1.63 -0.71 2.55
N GLN A 127 0.46 -0.58 1.94
CA GLN A 127 -0.59 -1.61 2.00
C GLN A 127 -0.27 -2.83 1.13
N ARG A 128 -0.88 -3.96 1.46
CA ARG A 128 -0.76 -5.24 0.75
C ARG A 128 -2.13 -5.90 0.60
N TYR A 129 -2.36 -6.53 -0.55
CA TYR A 129 -3.53 -7.39 -0.78
C TYR A 129 -3.10 -8.69 -1.45
N SER A 130 -3.65 -9.83 -1.00
CA SER A 130 -3.65 -11.03 -1.84
C SER A 130 -5.01 -11.18 -2.52
N PHE A 131 -5.00 -11.42 -3.82
CA PHE A 131 -6.20 -11.69 -4.60
C PHE A 131 -6.02 -12.88 -5.53
N LEU A 132 -7.14 -13.54 -5.82
CA LEU A 132 -7.22 -14.57 -6.84
C LEU A 132 -7.63 -13.93 -8.15
N GLU A 133 -6.96 -14.32 -9.23
CA GLU A 133 -7.32 -13.93 -10.59
C GLU A 133 -8.08 -15.06 -11.30
N ALA A 134 -9.01 -14.67 -12.16
CA ALA A 134 -9.91 -15.57 -12.87
C ALA A 134 -9.52 -15.71 -14.35
N ASN A 135 -9.76 -16.90 -14.89
CA ASN A 135 -9.38 -17.30 -16.24
C ASN A 135 -10.05 -16.47 -17.35
N GLN A 136 -9.24 -16.00 -18.31
CA GLN A 136 -9.67 -15.37 -19.57
C GLN A 136 -9.12 -16.11 -20.79
N SER A 137 -9.50 -15.66 -21.99
CA SER A 137 -8.95 -16.17 -23.25
C SER A 137 -7.43 -15.93 -23.35
N VAL A 138 -6.72 -16.80 -24.08
CA VAL A 138 -5.27 -16.62 -24.31
C VAL A 138 -5.03 -15.34 -25.13
N ALA A 139 -4.58 -14.29 -24.44
CA ALA A 139 -4.24 -12.99 -25.00
C ALA A 139 -3.28 -12.23 -24.07
N ASN A 140 -2.93 -11.00 -24.45
CA ASN A 140 -2.25 -10.02 -23.61
C ASN A 140 -3.29 -9.05 -23.04
N TYR A 141 -3.21 -8.75 -21.75
CA TYR A 141 -4.09 -7.82 -21.04
C TYR A 141 -3.27 -6.75 -20.31
N TRP A 142 -3.76 -5.51 -20.31
CA TRP A 142 -3.11 -4.47 -19.50
C TRP A 142 -3.34 -4.70 -18.01
N ILE A 143 -2.25 -4.70 -17.26
CA ILE A 143 -2.25 -4.43 -15.82
C ILE A 143 -2.12 -2.93 -15.66
N ARG A 144 -2.98 -2.31 -14.88
CA ARG A 144 -3.07 -0.85 -14.73
C ARG A 144 -2.87 -0.47 -13.28
N ALA A 145 -2.02 0.52 -13.02
CA ALA A 145 -1.83 1.11 -11.68
C ALA A 145 -1.85 2.64 -11.79
N GLN A 146 -3.04 3.23 -11.77
CA GLN A 146 -3.20 4.68 -11.92
C GLN A 146 -2.83 5.41 -10.62
N PRO A 147 -1.79 6.25 -10.61
CA PRO A 147 -1.45 7.01 -9.40
C PRO A 147 -2.39 8.22 -9.22
N ASN A 148 -2.62 8.65 -7.98
CA ASN A 148 -3.38 9.87 -7.69
C ASN A 148 -2.59 11.17 -7.98
N ASN A 149 -1.26 11.09 -8.12
CA ASN A 149 -0.38 12.18 -8.52
C ASN A 149 0.76 11.68 -9.43
N GLY A 150 1.42 12.57 -10.16
CA GLY A 150 2.53 12.22 -11.06
C GLY A 150 2.63 13.16 -12.24
N MET A 151 3.74 13.07 -12.98
CA MET A 151 3.96 13.87 -14.19
C MET A 151 2.91 13.58 -15.28
N ASP A 152 2.45 12.33 -15.37
CA ASP A 152 1.31 11.90 -16.18
C ASP A 152 0.65 10.69 -15.52
N THR A 153 -0.63 10.83 -15.16
CA THR A 153 -1.43 9.79 -14.50
C THR A 153 -2.31 8.99 -15.47
N SER A 154 -2.15 9.22 -16.78
CA SER A 154 -2.86 8.48 -17.83
C SER A 154 -2.17 7.16 -18.16
N PHE A 155 -2.75 6.40 -19.09
CA PHE A 155 -2.16 5.18 -19.63
C PHE A 155 -1.60 5.37 -21.06
N SER A 156 -1.45 6.62 -21.50
CA SER A 156 -0.96 6.96 -22.85
C SER A 156 0.42 6.34 -23.07
N GLY A 157 0.65 5.69 -24.21
CA GLY A 157 1.94 5.07 -24.52
C GLY A 157 2.39 3.96 -23.55
N GLY A 158 1.47 3.35 -22.79
CA GLY A 158 1.79 2.31 -21.82
C GLY A 158 2.37 2.83 -20.50
N LEU A 159 2.23 4.13 -20.22
CA LEU A 159 2.47 4.66 -18.88
C LEU A 159 1.61 3.94 -17.84
N ASN A 160 2.09 3.86 -16.60
CA ASN A 160 1.33 3.33 -15.47
C ASN A 160 0.78 1.90 -15.71
N SER A 161 1.46 1.11 -16.55
CA SER A 161 0.98 -0.17 -17.06
C SER A 161 2.04 -1.28 -17.04
N ALA A 162 1.57 -2.52 -16.99
CA ALA A 162 2.34 -3.74 -17.23
C ALA A 162 1.50 -4.73 -18.05
N ILE A 163 2.06 -5.88 -18.39
CA ILE A 163 1.41 -6.86 -19.28
C ILE A 163 1.11 -8.12 -18.47
N LEU A 164 -0.17 -8.52 -18.41
CA LEU A 164 -0.55 -9.89 -18.08
C LEU A 164 -0.60 -10.70 -19.37
N ARG A 165 0.30 -11.68 -19.51
CA ARG A 165 0.46 -12.48 -20.73
C ARG A 165 0.05 -13.91 -20.48
N TYR A 166 -0.97 -14.38 -21.18
CA TYR A 166 -1.32 -15.79 -21.17
C TYR A 166 -0.31 -16.60 -22.00
N SER A 167 0.08 -17.77 -21.50
CA SER A 167 0.96 -18.69 -22.24
C SER A 167 0.36 -19.06 -23.59
N GLY A 168 1.12 -18.83 -24.66
CA GLY A 168 0.67 -18.98 -26.06
C GLY A 168 0.19 -17.68 -26.73
N ALA A 169 0.05 -16.58 -25.98
CA ALA A 169 -0.18 -15.27 -26.56
C ALA A 169 1.10 -14.73 -27.25
N PRO A 170 0.96 -13.89 -28.30
CA PRO A 170 2.10 -13.27 -28.97
C PRO A 170 2.90 -12.34 -28.06
N ASP A 171 4.19 -12.18 -28.35
CA ASP A 171 5.06 -11.21 -27.66
C ASP A 171 4.82 -9.79 -28.19
N GLU A 172 3.70 -9.20 -27.79
CA GLU A 172 3.28 -7.84 -28.16
C GLU A 172 2.58 -7.16 -26.98
N GLU A 173 2.36 -5.85 -27.11
CA GLU A 173 1.58 -5.07 -26.13
C GLU A 173 0.08 -5.40 -26.23
N PRO A 174 -0.65 -5.40 -25.10
CA PRO A 174 -2.10 -5.55 -25.10
C PRO A 174 -2.82 -4.49 -25.93
N GLN A 175 -3.88 -4.91 -26.64
CA GLN A 175 -4.82 -4.01 -27.34
C GLN A 175 -6.14 -3.85 -26.58
N THR A 176 -6.19 -4.28 -25.32
CA THR A 176 -7.39 -4.23 -24.48
C THR A 176 -7.70 -2.79 -24.06
N ASN A 177 -9.00 -2.51 -23.94
CA ASN A 177 -9.48 -1.22 -23.45
C ASN A 177 -9.83 -1.34 -21.97
N GLN A 178 -9.48 -0.31 -21.21
CA GLN A 178 -9.98 -0.17 -19.85
C GLN A 178 -11.51 -0.04 -19.88
N THR A 179 -12.19 -0.73 -18.97
CA THR A 179 -13.61 -0.52 -18.69
C THR A 179 -13.75 0.20 -17.34
N PRO A 180 -14.74 1.10 -17.17
CA PRO A 180 -14.98 1.72 -15.88
C PRO A 180 -15.26 0.66 -14.80
N SER A 181 -14.60 0.80 -13.65
CA SER A 181 -14.85 -0.05 -12.48
C SER A 181 -16.31 0.07 -12.04
N THR A 182 -16.95 -1.08 -11.86
CA THR A 182 -18.33 -1.25 -11.39
C THR A 182 -18.39 -1.84 -9.98
N ALA A 183 -17.31 -2.47 -9.53
CA ALA A 183 -17.14 -3.09 -8.22
C ALA A 183 -15.78 -2.72 -7.60
N PRO A 184 -15.50 -1.43 -7.33
CA PRO A 184 -14.27 -1.03 -6.67
C PRO A 184 -14.21 -1.58 -5.25
N LEU A 185 -13.01 -1.92 -4.78
CA LEU A 185 -12.78 -2.31 -3.40
C LEU A 185 -13.21 -1.17 -2.46
N LEU A 186 -14.09 -1.50 -1.51
CA LEU A 186 -14.44 -0.66 -0.38
C LEU A 186 -13.96 -1.35 0.90
N GLU A 187 -13.07 -0.72 1.65
CA GLU A 187 -12.48 -1.30 2.87
C GLU A 187 -13.55 -1.75 3.88
N THR A 188 -14.66 -1.02 3.97
CA THR A 188 -15.80 -1.37 4.86
C THR A 188 -16.48 -2.70 4.52
N ASN A 189 -16.24 -3.24 3.32
CA ASN A 189 -16.76 -4.55 2.89
C ASN A 189 -15.76 -5.69 3.19
N LEU A 190 -14.53 -5.38 3.61
CA LEU A 190 -13.57 -6.38 4.04
C LEU A 190 -13.94 -6.86 5.45
N HIS A 191 -13.92 -8.17 5.62
CA HIS A 191 -14.13 -8.81 6.91
C HIS A 191 -13.02 -9.82 7.15
N PRO A 192 -12.41 -9.83 8.34
CA PRO A 192 -11.38 -10.81 8.64
C PRO A 192 -12.00 -12.22 8.62
N LEU A 193 -11.19 -13.20 8.25
CA LEU A 193 -11.61 -14.61 8.25
C LEU A 193 -11.98 -15.06 9.67
N GLU A 194 -11.21 -14.59 10.65
CA GLU A 194 -11.49 -14.75 12.09
C GLU A 194 -11.74 -13.37 12.72
N SER A 195 -12.90 -13.20 13.37
CA SER A 195 -13.27 -11.90 13.97
C SER A 195 -12.86 -11.84 15.43
N LEU A 196 -11.98 -10.89 15.77
CA LEU A 196 -11.51 -10.64 17.13
C LEU A 196 -11.34 -9.13 17.45
N PRO A 197 -12.36 -8.27 17.26
CA PRO A 197 -12.25 -6.89 17.72
C PRO A 197 -12.19 -6.85 19.27
N PRO A 198 -11.22 -6.12 19.87
CA PRO A 198 -11.14 -5.97 21.32
C PRO A 198 -12.15 -4.93 21.84
N GLY A 199 -12.41 -4.94 23.14
CA GLY A 199 -13.25 -3.95 23.81
C GLY A 199 -14.75 -4.16 23.66
N SER A 200 -15.52 -3.18 24.12
CA SER A 200 -16.98 -3.18 23.99
C SER A 200 -17.43 -2.69 22.60
N PRO A 201 -18.52 -3.23 22.02
CA PRO A 201 -18.95 -2.91 20.66
C PRO A 201 -19.71 -1.57 20.57
N VAL A 202 -19.11 -0.50 21.08
CA VAL A 202 -19.62 0.88 21.06
C VAL A 202 -18.44 1.84 20.86
N PRO A 203 -18.62 3.00 20.19
CA PRO A 203 -17.58 4.01 20.12
C PRO A 203 -17.12 4.44 21.52
N GLY A 204 -15.81 4.46 21.74
CA GLY A 204 -15.21 4.73 23.05
C GLY A 204 -15.28 3.57 24.05
N GLY A 205 -15.57 2.35 23.59
CA GLY A 205 -15.66 1.13 24.40
C GLY A 205 -14.31 0.50 24.79
N ALA A 206 -13.24 1.29 24.79
CA ALA A 206 -11.85 0.89 25.04
C ALA A 206 -11.34 1.45 26.40
N ASP A 207 -10.22 0.92 26.90
CA ASP A 207 -9.61 1.40 28.15
C ASP A 207 -8.95 2.78 27.97
N LEU A 208 -8.39 3.03 26.78
CA LEU A 208 -7.86 4.31 26.35
C LEU A 208 -8.49 4.70 25.02
N VAL A 209 -9.05 5.89 24.95
CA VAL A 209 -9.60 6.47 23.71
C VAL A 209 -8.83 7.75 23.43
N HIS A 210 -8.15 7.82 22.28
CA HIS A 210 -7.39 9.00 21.89
C HIS A 210 -7.87 9.54 20.55
N ASN A 211 -8.33 10.79 20.56
CA ASN A 211 -8.78 11.50 19.38
C ASN A 211 -7.67 12.43 18.90
N PHE A 212 -6.98 12.05 17.84
CA PHE A 212 -5.90 12.84 17.29
C PHE A 212 -6.43 14.09 16.58
N THR A 213 -5.68 15.18 16.68
CA THR A 213 -5.89 16.39 15.87
C THR A 213 -4.77 16.51 14.85
N LEU A 214 -5.10 16.25 13.58
CA LEU A 214 -4.18 16.41 12.47
C LEU A 214 -4.20 17.86 11.96
N ALA A 215 -3.03 18.47 11.85
CA ALA A 215 -2.90 19.84 11.36
C ALA A 215 -1.67 20.02 10.46
N PHE A 216 -1.71 21.05 9.64
CA PHE A 216 -0.55 21.56 8.92
C PHE A 216 -0.41 23.06 9.15
N SER A 217 0.74 23.49 9.65
CA SER A 217 1.04 24.91 9.85
C SER A 217 2.53 25.17 9.74
N SER A 218 2.91 26.36 9.28
CA SER A 218 4.32 26.78 9.20
C SER A 218 5.26 25.79 8.48
N GLY A 219 4.73 25.11 7.44
CA GLY A 219 5.49 24.14 6.64
C GLY A 219 5.66 22.77 7.28
N ARG A 220 4.92 22.44 8.36
CA ARG A 220 5.02 21.16 9.06
C ARG A 220 3.66 20.58 9.38
N PHE A 221 3.57 19.26 9.31
CA PHE A 221 2.48 18.50 9.89
C PHE A 221 2.65 18.40 11.41
N SER A 222 1.53 18.35 12.12
CA SER A 222 1.50 18.08 13.55
C SER A 222 0.34 17.17 13.91
N ILE A 223 0.53 16.43 15.00
CA ILE A 223 -0.48 15.64 15.68
C ILE A 223 -0.62 16.25 17.08
N ASP A 224 -1.84 16.58 17.47
CA ASP A 224 -2.15 17.22 18.76
C ASP A 224 -1.31 18.49 19.02
N GLY A 225 -1.11 19.27 17.96
CA GLY A 225 -0.35 20.53 18.02
C GLY A 225 1.18 20.36 18.03
N THR A 226 1.70 19.13 18.07
CA THR A 226 3.15 18.86 18.11
C THR A 226 3.64 18.23 16.80
N SER A 227 4.72 18.77 16.24
CA SER A 227 5.42 18.16 15.11
C SER A 227 6.51 17.20 15.62
N TRP A 228 6.55 15.99 15.07
CA TRP A 228 7.65 15.05 15.31
C TRP A 228 8.96 15.61 14.75
N ILE A 229 9.90 15.97 15.63
CA ILE A 229 11.21 16.50 15.26
C ILE A 229 12.26 15.79 16.11
N ILE A 230 13.25 15.17 15.45
CA ILE A 230 14.44 14.66 16.14
C ILE A 230 15.44 15.82 16.24
N PRO A 231 15.77 16.31 17.46
CA PRO A 231 16.70 17.41 17.63
C PRO A 231 18.10 17.04 17.10
N SER A 232 18.77 17.96 16.43
CA SER A 232 20.11 17.73 15.87
C SER A 232 21.18 17.46 16.95
N ASN A 233 20.92 17.89 18.19
CA ASN A 233 21.78 17.71 19.36
C ASN A 233 21.38 16.54 20.26
N PHE A 234 20.29 15.82 19.94
CA PHE A 234 19.81 14.69 20.75
C PHE A 234 19.33 13.55 19.84
N THR A 235 20.11 12.49 19.79
CA THR A 235 19.91 11.36 18.89
C THR A 235 19.51 10.08 19.60
N LEU A 236 19.24 10.12 20.92
CA LEU A 236 18.98 8.89 21.67
C LEU A 236 17.61 8.32 21.25
N PRO A 237 17.57 7.11 20.64
CA PRO A 237 16.30 6.49 20.26
C PRO A 237 15.40 6.31 21.49
N VAL A 238 14.08 6.39 21.32
CA VAL A 238 13.10 6.28 22.42
C VAL A 238 13.34 5.01 23.25
N LEU A 239 13.58 3.87 22.59
CA LEU A 239 13.90 2.61 23.28
C LEU A 239 15.12 2.74 24.20
N LEU A 240 16.18 3.43 23.75
CA LEU A 240 17.40 3.58 24.55
C LEU A 240 17.22 4.57 25.69
N GLN A 241 16.36 5.59 25.54
CA GLN A 241 15.93 6.43 26.67
C GLN A 241 15.28 5.57 27.77
N ILE A 242 14.37 4.67 27.38
CA ILE A 242 13.69 3.74 28.30
C ILE A 242 14.69 2.80 28.98
N LEU A 243 15.55 2.14 28.19
CA LEU A 243 16.57 1.22 28.72
C LEU A 243 17.61 1.93 29.60
N SER A 244 17.80 3.24 29.44
CA SER A 244 18.67 4.06 30.30
C SER A 244 18.02 4.46 31.63
N GLY A 245 16.76 4.06 31.87
CA GLY A 245 16.04 4.25 33.12
C GLY A 245 14.92 5.29 33.07
N GLN A 246 14.64 5.90 31.91
CA GLN A 246 13.54 6.84 31.80
C GLN A 246 12.21 6.09 31.62
N THR A 247 11.33 6.15 32.61
CA THR A 247 10.05 5.42 32.60
C THR A 247 8.83 6.32 32.54
N ASP A 248 9.00 7.64 32.73
CA ASP A 248 7.93 8.62 32.60
C ASP A 248 7.86 9.10 31.14
N ALA A 249 6.75 8.79 30.46
CA ALA A 249 6.52 9.17 29.06
C ALA A 249 6.58 10.69 28.84
N HIS A 250 6.22 11.51 29.83
CA HIS A 250 6.29 12.97 29.72
C HIS A 250 7.73 13.50 29.68
N GLN A 251 8.68 12.68 30.10
CA GLN A 251 10.10 13.00 30.10
C GLN A 251 10.85 12.33 28.93
N LEU A 252 10.16 11.52 28.12
CA LEU A 252 10.72 10.99 26.88
C LEU A 252 10.73 12.09 25.79
N LEU A 253 11.73 12.01 24.93
CA LEU A 253 11.93 12.91 23.80
C LEU A 253 11.63 12.20 22.47
N PRO A 254 11.05 12.90 21.48
CA PRO A 254 10.66 14.32 21.52
C PRO A 254 9.37 14.57 22.33
N GLN A 255 9.42 15.58 23.20
CA GLN A 255 8.32 15.89 24.11
C GLN A 255 7.04 16.25 23.34
N GLY A 256 5.88 15.80 23.86
CA GLY A 256 4.57 16.04 23.23
C GLY A 256 4.27 15.14 22.03
N SER A 257 5.20 14.23 21.66
CA SER A 257 4.98 13.25 20.60
C SER A 257 4.99 11.80 21.09
N ILE A 258 4.92 11.59 22.41
CA ILE A 258 4.88 10.28 23.05
C ILE A 258 3.53 10.17 23.75
N LEU A 259 2.73 9.19 23.31
CA LEU A 259 1.50 8.78 23.98
C LEU A 259 1.81 7.53 24.80
N ASP A 260 1.60 7.61 26.11
CA ASP A 260 1.74 6.44 26.99
C ASP A 260 0.53 5.53 26.81
N VAL A 261 0.79 4.22 26.70
CA VAL A 261 -0.23 3.19 26.57
C VAL A 261 0.07 2.09 27.59
N GLY A 262 -0.94 1.74 28.39
CA GLY A 262 -0.78 0.72 29.42
C GLY A 262 -0.64 -0.68 28.83
N PHE A 263 0.08 -1.55 29.56
CA PHE A 263 0.12 -2.97 29.24
C PHE A 263 -1.28 -3.60 29.40
N ASP A 264 -1.65 -4.48 28.47
CA ASP A 264 -2.92 -5.23 28.46
C ASP A 264 -4.18 -4.33 28.44
N GLN A 265 -4.09 -3.20 27.73
CA GLN A 265 -5.21 -2.29 27.51
C GLN A 265 -5.76 -2.38 26.08
N VAL A 266 -7.08 -2.24 25.96
CA VAL A 266 -7.73 -1.95 24.69
C VAL A 266 -7.59 -0.46 24.40
N VAL A 267 -7.05 -0.14 23.22
CA VAL A 267 -6.83 1.25 22.78
C VAL A 267 -7.65 1.54 21.52
N GLU A 268 -8.45 2.60 21.55
CA GLU A 268 -9.17 3.15 20.40
C GLU A 268 -8.50 4.45 19.96
N LEU A 269 -8.02 4.49 18.71
CA LEU A 269 -7.38 5.66 18.12
C LEU A 269 -8.27 6.22 17.00
N VAL A 270 -8.60 7.51 17.08
CA VAL A 270 -9.47 8.18 16.11
C VAL A 270 -8.67 9.24 15.36
N PHE A 271 -8.66 9.15 14.03
CA PHE A 271 -7.94 10.06 13.13
C PHE A 271 -8.92 10.87 12.27
N PRO A 272 -9.56 11.93 12.82
CA PRO A 272 -10.35 12.84 12.03
C PRO A 272 -9.47 13.62 11.03
N PRO A 273 -9.99 14.00 9.85
CA PRO A 273 -9.22 14.67 8.81
C PRO A 273 -8.61 16.01 9.25
N GLY A 274 -9.19 16.68 10.25
CA GLY A 274 -8.62 17.88 10.86
C GLY A 274 -8.39 19.02 9.87
N THR A 275 -7.25 19.70 9.98
CA THR A 275 -6.79 20.77 9.06
C THR A 275 -5.54 20.38 8.27
N ALA A 276 -5.14 19.10 8.33
CA ALA A 276 -4.02 18.60 7.55
C ALA A 276 -4.32 18.67 6.04
N ILE A 277 -3.31 19.05 5.25
CA ILE A 277 -3.40 19.14 3.78
C ILE A 277 -2.71 17.94 3.12
N GLY A 278 -3.01 17.68 1.85
CA GLY A 278 -2.30 16.64 1.08
C GLY A 278 -2.76 15.22 1.38
N GLY A 279 -3.94 15.06 1.98
CA GLY A 279 -4.56 13.74 2.14
C GLY A 279 -5.04 13.14 0.81
N PRO A 280 -5.57 11.90 0.83
CA PRO A 280 -5.72 11.04 2.02
C PRO A 280 -4.37 10.56 2.60
N HIS A 281 -4.28 10.45 3.93
CA HIS A 281 -3.06 10.08 4.65
C HIS A 281 -3.14 8.62 5.12
N PRO A 282 -2.35 7.68 4.56
CA PRO A 282 -2.27 6.33 5.10
C PRO A 282 -1.43 6.30 6.39
N PHE A 283 -2.09 6.12 7.53
CA PHE A 283 -1.41 5.92 8.81
C PHE A 283 -0.97 4.46 8.96
N HIS A 284 0.21 4.26 9.56
CA HIS A 284 0.76 2.94 9.89
C HIS A 284 1.14 2.91 11.37
N LEU A 285 0.82 1.81 12.05
CA LEU A 285 1.18 1.54 13.43
C LEU A 285 2.20 0.39 13.46
N HIS A 286 3.38 0.65 14.03
CA HIS A 286 4.36 -0.40 14.33
C HIS A 286 3.87 -1.26 15.51
N GLY A 287 4.30 -2.52 15.56
CA GLY A 287 4.03 -3.45 16.67
C GLY A 287 5.02 -3.38 17.82
#